data_AF-A0A956R3N9-F1
#
_entry.id   AF-A0A956R3N9-F1
#
_cell.length_a   1.000
_cell.length_b   1.000
_cell.length_c   1.000
_cell.angle_alpha   90.00
_cell.angle_beta   90.00
_cell.angle_gamma   90.00
#
_symmetry.space_group_name_H-M   'P 1'
#
loop_
_entity.id
_entity.type
_entity.pdbx_description
1 polymer ?
#
loop_
_entity_poly.entity_id
_entity_poly.type
_entity_poly.pdbx_seq_one_letter_code
_entity_poly.pdbx_strand_id
1 'polypeptide(L)'
;QVADLSWAVYYDSWAHASNNKAAAFVLGGAAFLQELGFTPVLAQTLMAVLVISFAATSLDTATRIERFIVAEIGDALKIKALTNPYVATTIAVIPAILLSTLRVADADGTVREAGWALWPVFGASNQMIASLTLLVLALYFWQRKRPVALLVIPMIFVMAVTMFSLVLHLLEFWAAENWLLLGLTLVLTSLILWMAGESVALFLGRMRGRDQSGQE
;
A
#
# COMPACT_ATOMS: atom_id res chain seq x y z
N GLN A 1 -27.18 -7.79 0.46
CA GLN A 1 -27.51 -7.13 1.74
C GLN A 1 -26.96 -8.00 2.85
N VAL A 2 -26.08 -7.47 3.71
CA VAL A 2 -25.68 -8.18 4.92
C VAL A 2 -26.81 -7.97 5.92
N ALA A 3 -27.52 -9.04 6.26
CA ALA A 3 -28.79 -8.98 7.00
C ALA A 3 -28.61 -8.61 8.48
N ASP A 4 -27.40 -8.73 9.01
CA ASP A 4 -27.06 -8.34 10.37
C ASP A 4 -25.60 -7.83 10.43
N LEU A 5 -25.44 -6.56 10.79
CA LEU A 5 -24.12 -5.91 10.98
C LEU A 5 -23.63 -6.01 12.42
N SER A 6 -24.27 -6.83 13.24
CA SER A 6 -23.84 -7.05 14.62
C SER A 6 -22.38 -7.47 14.66
N TRP A 7 -21.61 -6.82 15.55
CA TRP A 7 -20.18 -7.04 15.69
C TRP A 7 -19.85 -8.53 15.90
N ALA A 8 -20.69 -9.23 16.65
CA ALA A 8 -20.52 -10.65 16.96
C ALA A 8 -20.67 -11.58 15.76
N VAL A 9 -21.45 -11.20 14.75
CA VAL A 9 -21.63 -11.99 13.51
C VAL A 9 -20.53 -11.67 12.50
N TYR A 10 -20.09 -10.42 12.42
CA TYR A 10 -19.10 -9.97 11.44
C TYR A 10 -17.65 -10.29 11.84
N TYR A 11 -17.35 -10.30 13.15
CA TYR A 11 -16.02 -10.55 13.71
C TYR A 11 -15.92 -11.87 14.47
N ASP A 12 -16.75 -12.86 14.11
CA ASP A 12 -16.75 -14.18 14.74
C ASP A 12 -15.42 -14.93 14.58
N SER A 13 -14.73 -14.71 13.47
CA SER A 13 -13.46 -15.33 13.12
C SER A 13 -12.60 -14.41 12.25
N TRP A 14 -11.28 -14.60 12.34
CA TRP A 14 -10.32 -13.88 11.50
C TRP A 14 -10.54 -14.14 10.00
N ALA A 15 -10.95 -15.37 9.64
CA ALA A 15 -11.24 -15.74 8.26
C ALA A 15 -12.44 -14.96 7.70
N HIS A 16 -13.53 -14.85 8.47
CA HIS A 16 -14.73 -14.13 8.06
C HIS A 16 -14.48 -12.63 7.97
N ALA A 17 -13.80 -12.05 8.97
CA ALA A 17 -13.45 -10.62 8.99
C ALA A 17 -12.51 -10.22 7.84
N SER A 18 -11.65 -11.12 7.37
CA SER A 18 -10.70 -10.85 6.28
C SER A 18 -11.34 -10.87 4.88
N ASN A 19 -12.52 -11.48 4.73
CA ASN A 19 -13.08 -11.82 3.43
C ASN A 19 -13.70 -10.63 2.67
N ASN A 20 -14.07 -9.53 3.36
CA ASN A 20 -14.77 -8.42 2.71
C ASN A 20 -14.36 -7.03 3.22
N LYS A 21 -13.05 -6.74 3.17
CA LYS A 21 -12.41 -5.56 3.77
C LYS A 21 -13.01 -4.21 3.31
N ALA A 22 -13.27 -4.04 2.02
CA ALA A 22 -13.84 -2.79 1.49
C ALA A 22 -15.33 -2.63 1.84
N ALA A 23 -16.11 -3.71 1.75
CA ALA A 23 -17.51 -3.68 2.15
C ALA A 23 -17.66 -3.45 3.66
N ALA A 24 -16.77 -4.04 4.49
CA ALA A 24 -16.72 -3.80 5.93
C ALA A 24 -16.64 -2.31 6.26
N PHE A 25 -15.78 -1.57 5.55
CA PHE A 25 -15.60 -0.14 5.76
C PHE A 25 -16.87 0.65 5.42
N VAL A 26 -17.49 0.37 4.26
CA VAL A 26 -18.72 1.05 3.83
C VAL A 26 -19.87 0.73 4.79
N LEU A 27 -20.04 -0.55 5.15
CA LEU A 27 -21.11 -1.00 6.02
C LEU A 27 -20.95 -0.48 7.45
N GLY A 28 -19.74 -0.53 8.00
CA GLY A 28 -19.43 -0.01 9.34
C GLY A 28 -19.60 1.51 9.42
N GLY A 29 -19.10 2.26 8.43
CA GLY A 29 -19.32 3.70 8.37
C GLY A 29 -20.79 4.07 8.18
N ALA A 30 -21.54 3.27 7.41
CA ALA A 30 -22.97 3.50 7.21
C ALA A 30 -23.77 3.19 8.49
N ALA A 31 -23.37 2.20 9.28
CA ALA A 31 -23.96 1.94 10.59
C ALA A 31 -23.74 3.13 11.53
N PHE A 32 -22.53 3.71 11.56
CA PHE A 32 -22.25 4.91 12.33
C PHE A 32 -23.13 6.11 11.93
N LEU A 33 -23.32 6.35 10.62
CA LEU A 33 -24.21 7.41 10.15
C LEU A 33 -25.68 7.14 10.50
N GLN A 34 -26.12 5.89 10.52
CA GLN A 34 -27.49 5.54 10.94
C GLN A 34 -27.74 5.91 12.41
N GLU A 35 -26.77 5.68 13.29
CA GLU A 35 -26.84 6.11 14.71
C GLU A 35 -26.93 7.63 14.86
N LEU A 36 -26.41 8.40 13.89
CA LEU A 36 -26.55 9.86 13.84
C LEU A 36 -27.90 10.33 13.25
N GLY A 37 -28.80 9.40 12.88
CA GLY A 37 -30.14 9.69 12.38
C GLY A 37 -30.27 9.73 10.85
N PHE A 38 -29.24 9.33 10.09
CA PHE A 38 -29.35 9.21 8.64
C PHE A 38 -30.13 7.96 8.23
N THR A 39 -30.90 8.04 7.13
CA THR A 39 -31.59 6.86 6.59
C THR A 39 -30.57 5.84 6.07
N PRO A 40 -30.84 4.52 6.16
CA PRO A 40 -29.89 3.48 5.76
C PRO A 40 -29.38 3.62 4.32
N VAL A 41 -30.27 4.00 3.39
CA VAL A 41 -29.92 4.23 1.98
C VAL A 41 -28.95 5.40 1.85
N LEU A 42 -29.25 6.53 2.49
CA LEU A 42 -28.40 7.72 2.44
C LEU A 42 -27.03 7.46 3.06
N ALA A 43 -26.99 6.79 4.22
CA ALA A 43 -25.75 6.43 4.91
C ALA A 43 -24.84 5.54 4.05
N GLN A 44 -25.38 4.49 3.43
CA GLN A 44 -24.61 3.61 2.55
C GLN A 44 -24.14 4.33 1.28
N THR A 45 -24.99 5.15 0.66
CA THR A 45 -24.60 5.92 -0.52
C THR A 45 -23.49 6.92 -0.20
N LEU A 46 -23.59 7.66 0.90
CA LEU A 46 -22.57 8.63 1.31
C LEU A 46 -21.22 7.94 1.55
N MET A 47 -21.22 6.81 2.26
CA MET A 47 -19.99 6.06 2.52
C MET A 47 -19.38 5.45 1.25
N ALA A 48 -20.20 4.92 0.36
CA ALA A 48 -19.73 4.40 -0.93
C ALA A 48 -19.11 5.52 -1.78
N VAL A 49 -19.77 6.67 -1.90
CA VAL A 49 -19.27 7.84 -2.64
C VAL A 49 -17.97 8.35 -2.02
N LEU A 50 -17.86 8.37 -0.69
CA LEU A 50 -16.62 8.76 0.00
C LEU A 50 -15.46 7.85 -0.39
N VAL A 51 -15.63 6.53 -0.35
CA VAL A 51 -14.59 5.56 -0.71
C VAL A 51 -14.21 5.68 -2.19
N ILE A 52 -15.19 5.79 -3.08
CA ILE A 52 -14.96 5.95 -4.52
C ILE A 52 -14.24 7.26 -4.82
N SER A 53 -14.62 8.36 -4.17
CA SER A 53 -14.00 9.68 -4.37
C SER A 53 -12.57 9.72 -3.84
N PHE A 54 -12.31 9.08 -2.70
CA PHE A 54 -10.96 8.91 -2.16
C PHE A 54 -10.07 8.10 -3.11
N ALA A 55 -10.59 6.98 -3.63
CA ALA A 55 -9.89 6.15 -4.60
C ALA A 55 -9.62 6.92 -5.91
N ALA A 56 -10.60 7.67 -6.43
CA ALA A 56 -10.46 8.46 -7.65
C ALA A 56 -9.40 9.57 -7.51
N THR A 57 -9.38 10.27 -6.38
CA THR A 57 -8.38 11.33 -6.10
C THR A 57 -6.97 10.75 -5.99
N SER A 58 -6.85 9.59 -5.33
CA SER A 58 -5.58 8.87 -5.20
C SER A 58 -5.10 8.36 -6.55
N LEU A 59 -6.00 7.85 -7.40
CA LEU A 59 -5.70 7.39 -8.75
C LEU A 59 -5.21 8.55 -9.64
N ASP A 60 -5.88 9.70 -9.64
CA ASP A 60 -5.44 10.88 -10.39
C ASP A 60 -4.01 11.30 -9.99
N THR A 61 -3.76 11.35 -8.68
CA THR A 61 -2.43 11.70 -8.15
C THR A 61 -1.38 10.66 -8.53
N ALA A 62 -1.70 9.37 -8.42
CA ALA A 62 -0.80 8.27 -8.77
C ALA A 62 -0.44 8.29 -10.26
N THR A 63 -1.43 8.38 -11.15
CA THR A 63 -1.20 8.45 -12.60
C THR A 63 -0.37 9.67 -12.98
N ARG A 64 -0.57 10.81 -12.30
CA ARG A 64 0.25 12.00 -12.51
C ARG A 64 1.71 11.78 -12.10
N ILE A 65 1.96 11.19 -10.94
CA ILE A 65 3.31 10.90 -10.44
C ILE A 65 4.00 9.87 -11.35
N GLU A 66 3.30 8.80 -11.73
CA GLU A 66 3.84 7.76 -12.60
C GLU A 66 4.23 8.31 -13.97
N ARG A 67 3.42 9.21 -14.54
CA ARG A 67 3.78 9.95 -15.76
C ARG A 67 5.09 10.72 -15.59
N PHE A 68 5.31 11.37 -14.45
CA PHE A 68 6.56 12.10 -14.20
C PHE A 68 7.74 11.13 -14.10
N ILE A 69 7.59 10.01 -13.40
CA ILE A 69 8.62 8.97 -13.31
C ILE A 69 8.97 8.41 -14.70
N VAL A 70 7.97 8.11 -15.54
CA VAL A 70 8.21 7.62 -16.91
C VAL A 70 8.93 8.66 -17.77
N ALA A 71 8.55 9.93 -17.64
CA ALA A 71 9.23 11.02 -18.36
C ALA A 71 10.68 11.21 -17.89
N GLU A 72 10.95 11.12 -16.60
CA GLU A 72 12.31 11.19 -16.02
C GLU A 72 13.18 10.01 -16.48
N ILE A 73 12.63 8.79 -16.51
CA ILE A 73 13.32 7.62 -17.07
C ILE A 73 13.61 7.84 -18.56
N GLY A 74 12.65 8.40 -19.30
CA GLY A 74 12.81 8.75 -20.71
C GLY A 74 13.96 9.72 -20.96
N ASP A 75 14.09 10.75 -20.12
CA ASP A 75 15.16 11.73 -20.20
C ASP A 75 16.52 11.11 -19.83
N ALA A 76 16.58 10.36 -18.73
CA ALA A 76 17.80 9.66 -18.29
C ALA A 76 18.33 8.65 -19.33
N LEU A 77 17.44 7.95 -20.02
CA LEU A 77 17.77 6.99 -21.07
C LEU A 77 17.88 7.62 -22.47
N LYS A 78 17.66 8.94 -22.60
CA LYS A 78 17.66 9.70 -23.87
C LYS A 78 16.64 9.20 -24.90
N ILE A 79 15.51 8.66 -24.45
CA ILE A 79 14.40 8.18 -25.28
C ILE A 79 13.33 9.27 -25.36
N LYS A 80 13.37 10.08 -26.44
CA LYS A 80 12.43 11.20 -26.65
C LYS A 80 10.94 10.82 -26.71
N ALA A 81 10.62 9.56 -26.98
CA ALA A 81 9.23 9.10 -26.99
C ALA A 81 8.63 9.07 -25.57
N LEU A 82 9.43 8.73 -24.56
CA LEU A 82 9.00 8.61 -23.16
C LEU A 82 8.82 9.97 -22.47
N THR A 83 9.44 11.03 -22.99
CA THR A 83 9.26 12.39 -22.46
C THR A 83 7.96 13.05 -22.94
N ASN A 84 7.27 12.47 -23.94
CA ASN A 84 5.99 12.97 -24.40
C ASN A 84 4.91 12.66 -23.35
N PRO A 85 4.16 13.66 -22.84
CA PRO A 85 3.18 13.47 -21.78
C PRO A 85 2.07 12.49 -22.15
N TYR A 86 1.68 12.41 -23.42
CA TYR A 86 0.64 11.47 -23.88
C TYR A 86 1.16 10.04 -23.83
N VAL A 87 2.36 9.78 -24.33
CA VAL A 87 3.00 8.45 -24.33
C VAL A 87 3.28 8.00 -22.90
N ALA A 88 3.83 8.89 -22.06
CA ALA A 88 4.09 8.60 -20.66
C ALA A 88 2.80 8.27 -19.88
N THR A 89 1.71 9.00 -20.15
CA THR A 89 0.41 8.72 -19.52
C THR A 89 -0.15 7.38 -19.98
N THR A 90 -0.06 7.06 -21.28
CA THR A 90 -0.51 5.77 -21.80
C THR A 90 0.26 4.61 -21.17
N ILE A 91 1.59 4.74 -21.04
CA ILE A 91 2.42 3.73 -20.38
C ILE A 91 2.07 3.58 -18.89
N ALA A 92 1.75 4.67 -18.19
CA ALA A 92 1.31 4.62 -16.80
C ALA A 92 -0.05 3.93 -16.62
N VAL A 93 -1.02 4.22 -17.50
CA VAL A 93 -2.41 3.75 -17.33
C VAL A 93 -2.60 2.30 -17.80
N ILE A 94 -1.89 1.85 -18.83
CA ILE A 94 -2.05 0.50 -19.41
C ILE A 94 -1.89 -0.61 -18.35
N PRO A 95 -0.82 -0.65 -17.52
CA PRO A 95 -0.67 -1.64 -16.46
C PRO A 95 -1.84 -1.63 -15.48
N ALA A 96 -2.35 -0.46 -15.11
CA ALA A 96 -3.51 -0.35 -14.21
C ALA A 96 -4.80 -0.91 -14.83
N ILE A 97 -5.04 -0.68 -16.13
CA ILE A 97 -6.18 -1.26 -16.85
C ILE A 97 -6.03 -2.78 -16.98
N LEU A 98 -4.85 -3.28 -17.35
CA LEU A 98 -4.59 -4.72 -17.40
C LEU A 98 -4.80 -5.36 -16.03
N LEU A 99 -4.19 -4.83 -14.98
CA LEU A 99 -4.32 -5.35 -13.63
C LEU A 99 -5.73 -5.26 -13.04
N SER A 100 -6.58 -4.34 -13.52
CA SER A 100 -7.99 -4.27 -13.07
C SER A 100 -8.92 -5.21 -13.84
N THR A 101 -8.62 -5.49 -15.11
CA THR A 101 -9.47 -6.33 -15.99
C THR A 101 -9.08 -7.79 -16.03
N LEU A 102 -7.84 -8.12 -15.66
CA LEU A 102 -7.37 -9.50 -15.57
C LEU A 102 -8.17 -10.25 -14.49
N ARG A 103 -8.52 -11.50 -14.79
CA ARG A 103 -9.15 -12.41 -13.85
C ARG A 103 -8.11 -13.40 -13.36
N VAL A 104 -8.08 -13.61 -12.06
CA VAL A 104 -7.06 -14.42 -11.42
C VAL A 104 -7.77 -15.42 -10.51
N ALA A 105 -7.32 -16.67 -10.57
CA ALA A 105 -7.81 -17.71 -9.68
C ALA A 105 -7.24 -17.46 -8.28
N ASP A 106 -8.13 -17.39 -7.29
CA ASP A 106 -7.77 -17.36 -5.88
C ASP A 106 -7.41 -18.79 -5.39
N ALA A 107 -6.79 -18.91 -4.23
CA ALA A 107 -6.35 -20.19 -3.64
C ALA A 107 -7.49 -21.22 -3.49
N ASP A 108 -8.73 -20.75 -3.37
CA ASP A 108 -9.94 -21.58 -3.27
C ASP A 108 -10.52 -21.99 -4.64
N GLY A 109 -9.83 -21.70 -5.75
CA GLY A 109 -10.31 -21.97 -7.12
C GLY A 109 -11.39 -20.99 -7.62
N THR A 110 -11.73 -19.98 -6.81
CA THR A 110 -12.68 -18.93 -7.24
C THR A 110 -11.99 -17.92 -8.13
N VAL A 111 -12.53 -17.70 -9.32
CA VAL A 111 -12.02 -16.68 -10.24
C VAL A 111 -12.51 -15.32 -9.77
N ARG A 112 -11.60 -14.50 -9.26
CA ARG A 112 -11.87 -13.12 -8.84
C ARG A 112 -11.19 -12.16 -9.80
N GLU A 113 -11.71 -10.93 -9.89
CA GLU A 113 -11.01 -9.88 -10.61
C GLU A 113 -9.70 -9.58 -9.86
N ALA A 114 -8.61 -9.42 -10.61
CA ALA A 114 -7.27 -9.16 -10.07
C ALA A 114 -7.25 -7.94 -9.14
N GLY A 115 -8.13 -6.96 -9.37
CA GLY A 115 -8.30 -5.80 -8.47
C GLY A 115 -8.63 -6.18 -7.02
N TRP A 116 -9.47 -7.21 -6.81
CA TRP A 116 -9.80 -7.68 -5.46
C TRP A 116 -8.68 -8.51 -4.85
N ALA A 117 -7.98 -9.29 -5.67
CA ALA A 117 -6.83 -10.08 -5.25
C ALA A 117 -5.58 -9.21 -4.96
N LEU A 118 -5.49 -8.02 -5.55
CA LEU A 118 -4.45 -7.01 -5.29
C LEU A 118 -4.65 -6.27 -3.97
N TRP A 119 -5.87 -6.26 -3.42
CA TRP A 119 -6.20 -5.46 -2.24
C TRP A 119 -5.29 -5.71 -1.02
N PRO A 120 -4.92 -6.96 -0.67
CA PRO A 120 -3.98 -7.21 0.43
C PRO A 120 -2.57 -6.66 0.13
N VAL A 121 -2.10 -6.82 -1.10
CA VAL A 121 -0.80 -6.32 -1.56
C VAL A 121 -0.76 -4.79 -1.57
N PHE A 122 -1.86 -4.13 -1.96
CA PHE A 122 -2.03 -2.69 -1.87
C PHE A 122 -1.87 -2.17 -0.43
N GLY A 123 -2.47 -2.88 0.54
CA GLY A 123 -2.30 -2.56 1.96
C GLY A 123 -0.82 -2.59 2.39
N ALA A 124 -0.07 -3.61 1.95
CA ALA A 124 1.35 -3.72 2.22
C ALA A 124 2.15 -2.57 1.56
N SER A 125 1.88 -2.23 0.29
CA SER A 125 2.55 -1.11 -0.39
C SER A 125 2.35 0.23 0.33
N ASN A 126 1.15 0.49 0.87
CA ASN A 126 0.91 1.70 1.65
C ASN A 126 1.73 1.74 2.93
N GLN A 127 1.89 0.60 3.60
CA GLN A 127 2.73 0.51 4.78
C GLN A 127 4.22 0.70 4.44
N MET A 128 4.68 0.28 3.26
CA MET A 128 6.04 0.55 2.79
C MET A 128 6.29 2.05 2.63
N ILE A 129 5.37 2.79 1.99
CA ILE A 129 5.48 4.25 1.84
C ILE A 129 5.44 4.94 3.21
N ALA A 130 4.61 4.45 4.13
CA ALA A 130 4.57 4.95 5.51
C ALA A 130 5.91 4.75 6.22
N SER A 131 6.51 3.57 6.10
CA SER A 131 7.84 3.27 6.65
C SER A 131 8.93 4.15 6.05
N LEU A 132 8.94 4.33 4.72
CA LEU A 132 9.86 5.22 4.02
C LEU A 132 9.72 6.69 4.49
N THR A 133 8.48 7.15 4.66
CA THR A 133 8.20 8.50 5.16
C THR A 133 8.75 8.68 6.57
N LEU A 134 8.52 7.72 7.47
CA LEU A 134 9.05 7.76 8.83
C LEU A 134 10.58 7.71 8.85
N LEU A 135 11.20 6.95 7.94
CA LEU A 135 12.66 6.93 7.77
C LEU A 135 13.19 8.32 7.38
N VAL A 136 12.61 8.96 6.36
CA VAL A 136 13.01 10.30 5.91
C VAL A 136 12.82 11.32 7.03
N LEU A 137 11.69 11.27 7.76
CA LEU A 137 11.45 12.15 8.91
C LEU A 137 12.43 11.90 10.05
N ALA A 138 12.76 10.64 10.34
CA ALA A 138 13.74 10.28 11.37
C ALA A 138 15.13 10.86 11.02
N LEU A 139 15.55 10.75 9.76
CA LEU A 139 16.80 11.33 9.27
C LEU A 139 16.77 12.86 9.35
N TYR A 140 15.66 13.49 8.98
CA TYR A 140 15.48 14.95 9.08
C TYR A 140 15.60 15.44 10.53
N PHE A 141 14.89 14.79 11.47
CA PHE A 141 14.96 15.14 12.90
C PHE A 141 16.35 14.91 13.47
N TRP A 142 17.04 13.85 13.04
CA TRP A 142 18.42 13.58 13.42
C TRP A 142 19.34 14.73 13.01
N GLN A 143 19.23 15.20 11.76
CA GLN A 143 20.03 16.33 11.25
C GLN A 143 19.77 17.61 12.05
N ARG A 144 18.54 17.81 12.52
CA ARG A 144 18.16 18.94 13.38
C ARG A 144 18.50 18.75 14.87
N LYS A 145 19.22 17.68 15.23
CA LYS A 145 19.55 17.31 16.62
C LYS A 145 18.32 17.19 17.54
N ARG A 146 17.17 16.81 16.98
CA ARG A 146 15.92 16.57 17.71
C ARG A 146 15.77 15.07 18.07
N PRO A 147 14.98 14.70 19.09
CA PRO A 147 14.77 13.30 19.44
C PRO A 147 14.10 12.54 18.29
N VAL A 148 14.71 11.42 17.88
CA VAL A 148 14.27 10.59 16.74
C VAL A 148 13.52 9.32 17.16
N ALA A 149 13.60 8.94 18.44
CA ALA A 149 13.06 7.67 18.93
C ALA A 149 11.55 7.53 18.66
N LEU A 150 10.80 8.63 18.79
CA LEU A 150 9.36 8.68 18.51
C LEU A 150 9.01 8.41 17.03
N LEU A 151 9.96 8.55 16.10
CA LEU A 151 9.78 8.27 14.68
C LEU A 151 10.30 6.86 14.33
N VAL A 152 11.45 6.49 14.89
CA VAL A 152 12.12 5.21 14.60
C VAL A 152 11.34 4.02 15.17
N ILE A 153 10.73 4.14 16.35
CA ILE A 153 9.97 3.03 16.96
C ILE A 153 8.76 2.65 16.07
N PRO A 154 7.86 3.57 15.68
CA PRO A 154 6.80 3.26 14.72
C PRO A 154 7.33 2.79 13.36
N MET A 155 8.44 3.35 12.88
CA MET A 155 9.05 2.94 11.60
C MET A 155 9.43 1.46 11.58
N ILE A 156 10.14 1.00 12.63
CA ILE A 156 10.57 -0.40 12.76
C ILE A 156 9.35 -1.31 12.88
N PHE A 157 8.36 -0.92 13.70
CA PHE A 157 7.15 -1.69 13.88
C PHE A 157 6.38 -1.89 12.57
N VAL A 158 6.10 -0.79 11.84
CA VAL A 158 5.40 -0.85 10.55
C VAL A 158 6.20 -1.70 9.56
N MET A 159 7.50 -1.47 9.44
CA MET A 159 8.37 -2.23 8.53
C MET A 159 8.35 -3.74 8.84
N ALA A 160 8.41 -4.13 10.11
CA ALA A 160 8.37 -5.53 10.52
C ALA A 160 7.02 -6.19 10.20
N VAL A 161 5.91 -5.50 10.49
CA VAL A 161 4.56 -5.99 10.19
C VAL A 161 4.38 -6.14 8.67
N THR A 162 4.84 -5.18 7.87
CA THR A 162 4.76 -5.26 6.41
C THR A 162 5.60 -6.40 5.85
N MET A 163 6.83 -6.59 6.35
CA MET A 163 7.69 -7.69 5.94
C MET A 163 7.04 -9.04 6.25
N PHE A 164 6.48 -9.20 7.45
CA PHE A 164 5.74 -10.39 7.83
C PHE A 164 4.53 -10.64 6.91
N SER A 165 3.73 -9.61 6.64
CA SER A 165 2.55 -9.68 5.77
C SER A 165 2.93 -10.08 4.33
N LEU A 166 4.01 -9.52 3.78
CA LEU A 166 4.47 -9.84 2.42
C LEU A 166 4.97 -11.29 2.30
N VAL A 167 5.63 -11.81 3.34
CA VAL A 167 6.07 -13.22 3.36
C VAL A 167 4.86 -14.17 3.38
N LEU A 168 3.81 -13.87 4.16
CA LEU A 168 2.60 -14.67 4.17
C LEU A 168 1.92 -14.69 2.79
N HIS A 169 1.77 -13.52 2.16
CA HIS A 169 1.20 -13.44 0.81
C HIS A 169 2.06 -14.15 -0.24
N LEU A 170 3.39 -14.13 -0.09
CA LEU A 170 4.28 -14.85 -0.98
C LEU A 170 4.02 -16.36 -0.95
N LEU A 171 3.83 -16.93 0.25
CA LEU A 171 3.51 -18.35 0.44
C LEU A 171 2.10 -18.68 -0.08
N GLU A 172 1.12 -17.82 0.19
CA GLU A 172 -0.25 -17.97 -0.30
C GLU A 172 -0.31 -17.98 -1.84
N PHE A 173 0.33 -17.01 -2.50
CA PHE A 173 0.32 -16.92 -3.96
C PHE A 173 1.17 -17.99 -4.63
N TRP A 174 2.20 -18.49 -3.96
CA TRP A 174 2.96 -19.64 -4.41
C TRP A 174 2.09 -20.90 -4.40
N ALA A 175 1.36 -21.14 -3.30
CA ALA A 175 0.45 -22.28 -3.17
C ALA A 175 -0.73 -22.21 -4.14
N ALA A 176 -1.21 -21.01 -4.45
CA ALA A 176 -2.31 -20.77 -5.38
C ALA A 176 -1.90 -20.76 -6.88
N GLU A 177 -0.63 -21.03 -7.20
CA GLU A 177 -0.07 -20.96 -8.56
C GLU A 177 -0.33 -19.62 -9.29
N ASN A 178 -0.43 -18.54 -8.53
CA ASN A 178 -0.80 -17.22 -9.03
C ASN A 178 0.46 -16.41 -9.39
N TRP A 179 1.02 -16.71 -10.56
CA TRP A 179 2.31 -16.16 -11.01
C TRP A 179 2.35 -14.63 -11.08
N LEU A 180 1.22 -13.99 -11.42
CA LEU A 180 1.13 -12.53 -11.51
C LEU A 180 1.28 -11.87 -10.14
N LEU A 181 0.45 -12.27 -9.16
CA LEU A 181 0.49 -11.70 -7.81
C LEU A 181 1.76 -12.12 -7.07
N LEU A 182 2.25 -13.34 -7.30
CA LEU A 182 3.53 -13.79 -6.79
C LEU A 182 4.67 -12.88 -7.28
N GLY A 183 4.73 -12.59 -8.58
CA GLY A 183 5.74 -11.70 -9.16
C GLY A 183 5.69 -10.29 -8.58
N LEU A 184 4.50 -9.71 -8.45
CA LEU A 184 4.33 -8.39 -7.82
C LEU A 184 4.76 -8.39 -6.35
N THR A 185 4.39 -9.44 -5.60
CA THR A 185 4.74 -9.58 -4.18
C THR A 185 6.24 -9.78 -3.99
N LEU A 186 6.92 -10.49 -4.90
CA LEU A 186 8.39 -10.64 -4.90
C LEU A 186 9.10 -9.30 -5.10
N VAL A 187 8.60 -8.47 -6.03
CA VAL A 187 9.14 -7.12 -6.26
C VAL A 187 9.01 -6.28 -4.99
N LEU A 188 7.82 -6.25 -4.37
CA LEU A 188 7.60 -5.51 -3.13
C LEU A 188 8.43 -6.02 -1.96
N THR A 189 8.58 -7.34 -1.84
CA THR A 189 9.43 -7.98 -0.81
C THR A 189 10.90 -7.59 -1.01
N SER A 190 11.36 -7.55 -2.26
CA SER A 190 12.72 -7.13 -2.58
C SER A 190 12.95 -5.66 -2.25
N LEU A 191 11.97 -4.79 -2.54
CA LEU A 191 12.02 -3.36 -2.23
C LEU A 191 12.03 -3.10 -0.71
N ILE A 192 11.22 -3.80 0.08
CA ILE A 192 11.23 -3.61 1.54
C ILE A 192 12.53 -4.14 2.17
N LEU A 193 13.09 -5.24 1.65
CA LEU A 193 14.40 -5.75 2.09
C LEU A 193 15.52 -4.76 1.78
N TRP A 194 15.51 -4.17 0.57
CA TRP A 194 16.43 -3.09 0.22
C TRP A 194 16.29 -1.92 1.19
N MET A 195 15.06 -1.44 1.42
CA MET A 195 14.80 -0.31 2.30
C MET A 195 15.24 -0.59 3.75
N ALA A 196 15.04 -1.80 4.25
CA ALA A 196 15.53 -2.22 5.56
C ALA A 196 17.06 -2.20 5.62
N GLY A 197 17.72 -2.71 4.58
CA GLY A 197 19.18 -2.67 4.43
C GLY A 197 19.72 -1.24 4.45
N GLU A 198 19.14 -0.34 3.66
CA GLU A 198 19.56 1.06 3.62
C GLU A 198 19.30 1.80 4.93
N SER A 199 18.17 1.52 5.58
CA SER A 199 17.87 2.06 6.90
C SER A 199 18.99 1.70 7.88
N VAL A 200 19.36 0.41 7.95
CA VAL A 200 20.43 -0.08 8.83
C VAL A 200 21.77 0.56 8.47
N ALA A 201 22.15 0.60 7.18
CA ALA A 201 23.39 1.19 6.72
C ALA A 201 23.50 2.68 7.11
N LEU A 202 22.42 3.44 6.92
CA LEU A 202 22.36 4.87 7.27
C LEU A 202 22.49 5.10 8.78
N PHE A 203 21.81 4.31 9.62
CA PHE A 203 21.92 4.45 11.07
C PHE A 203 23.32 4.04 11.57
N LEU A 204 23.90 2.93 11.06
CA LEU A 204 25.24 2.49 11.43
C LEU A 204 26.34 3.47 11.00
N GLY A 205 26.29 3.95 9.75
CA GLY A 205 27.27 4.90 9.23
C GLY A 205 27.27 6.21 10.00
N ARG A 206 26.10 6.67 10.46
CA ARG A 206 25.95 7.93 11.19
C ARG A 206 26.27 7.82 12.68
N MET A 207 26.14 6.63 13.28
CA MET A 207 26.68 6.36 14.62
C MET A 207 28.21 6.40 14.61
N ARG A 208 28.87 5.79 13.61
CA ARG A 208 30.33 5.84 13.46
C ARG A 208 30.87 7.25 13.27
N GLY A 209 30.16 8.12 12.56
CA GLY A 209 30.57 9.53 12.39
C GLY A 209 30.43 10.39 13.66
N ARG A 210 29.59 9.98 14.62
CA ARG A 210 29.40 10.70 15.89
C ARG A 210 30.55 10.47 16.87
N ASP A 211 31.09 9.24 16.91
CA ASP A 211 32.22 8.87 17.76
C ASP A 211 33.52 9.58 17.35
N GLN A 212 33.71 9.86 16.05
CA GLN A 212 34.90 10.57 15.56
C GLN A 212 34.87 12.07 15.89
N SER A 213 33.69 12.70 15.85
CA SER A 213 33.53 14.14 16.19
C SER A 213 33.53 14.46 17.69
N GLY A 214 33.51 13.45 18.56
CA GLY A 214 33.59 13.61 20.02
C GLY A 214 35.00 13.43 20.59
N GLN A 215 35.99 13.16 19.73
CA GLN A 215 37.40 12.98 20.11
C GLN A 215 38.31 14.14 19.69
N GLU A 216 37.78 15.15 18.97
CA GLU A 216 38.43 16.44 18.71
C GLU A 216 37.87 17.52 19.65
#